data_AF-A0ABD3WMJ3-F1
#
_entry.id   AF-A0ABD3WMJ3-F1
#
_cell.length_a   1.000
_cell.length_b   1.000
_cell.length_c   1.000
_cell.angle_alpha   90.00
_cell.angle_beta   90.00
_cell.angle_gamma   90.00
#
_symmetry.space_group_name_H-M   'P 1'
#
loop_
_entity.id
_entity.type
_entity.pdbx_description
1 polymer ?
#
loop_
_entity_poly.entity_id
_entity_poly.type
_entity_poly.pdbx_seq_one_letter_code
_entity_poly.pdbx_strand_id
1 'polypeptide(L)'
;YSYIGRVCDPFFKTSVIESRDYFLTVTTAAHELAHNLGSDHDGEGKAVACRADDYFIMTPYDPKMNKTNSYSRNPWIFSTCSVDVFKDTLKDKSCVTNVGQKYDEMEWNEFTKTQPGQVYSLNHQCELYNGHGSSFCGNQTSEICHFMQCTDPFTKDCLPNYFSAYRGTKCGNNK
;
A
#
# COMPACT_ATOMS: atom_id res chain seq x y z
N TYR A 1 -4.89 12.34 -3.74
CA TYR A 1 -4.47 13.63 -4.32
C TYR A 1 -3.35 14.25 -3.49
N SER A 2 -2.28 14.69 -4.14
CA SER A 2 -1.22 15.48 -3.54
C SER A 2 -0.56 16.41 -4.55
N TYR A 3 0.00 17.52 -4.08
CA TYR A 3 0.88 18.34 -4.90
C TYR A 3 2.25 17.68 -5.04
N ILE A 4 2.88 17.84 -6.21
CA ILE A 4 4.19 17.24 -6.47
C ILE A 4 5.33 18.11 -5.92
N GLY A 5 6.18 17.53 -5.08
CA GLY A 5 7.43 18.14 -4.61
C GLY A 5 7.24 19.28 -3.60
N ARG A 6 6.15 19.23 -2.82
CA ARG A 6 5.74 20.29 -1.90
C ARG A 6 5.90 19.95 -0.41
N VAL A 7 6.66 18.92 -0.05
CA VAL A 7 6.84 18.46 1.34
C VAL A 7 7.29 19.53 2.34
N CYS A 8 8.03 20.55 1.91
CA CYS A 8 8.43 21.68 2.75
C CYS A 8 7.66 22.98 2.49
N ASP A 9 6.65 22.95 1.62
CA ASP A 9 5.83 24.11 1.30
C ASP A 9 4.74 24.27 2.35
N PRO A 10 4.66 25.40 3.08
CA PRO A 10 3.71 25.56 4.18
C PRO A 10 2.24 25.48 3.74
N PHE A 11 1.93 25.71 2.46
CA PHE A 11 0.56 25.70 1.94
C PHE A 11 0.20 24.44 1.16
N PHE A 12 1.20 23.69 0.67
CA PHE A 12 1.00 22.59 -0.27
C PHE A 12 1.59 21.24 0.16
N LYS A 13 2.09 21.13 1.39
CA LYS A 13 2.65 19.89 1.97
C LYS A 13 1.63 18.81 2.39
N THR A 14 0.34 19.01 2.09
CA THR A 14 -0.73 18.10 2.52
C THR A 14 -1.13 17.16 1.38
N SER A 15 -1.27 15.88 1.71
CA SER A 15 -1.87 14.86 0.86
C SER A 15 -3.28 14.51 1.36
N VAL A 16 -4.21 14.25 0.44
CA VAL A 16 -5.59 13.86 0.73
C VAL A 16 -5.85 12.50 0.12
N ILE A 17 -6.39 11.58 0.91
CA ILE A 17 -6.74 10.23 0.48
C ILE A 17 -8.21 9.98 0.71
N GLU A 18 -8.85 9.29 -0.23
CA GLU A 18 -10.19 8.73 -0.03
C GLU A 18 -10.03 7.33 0.57
N SER A 19 -10.60 7.10 1.75
CA SER A 19 -10.62 5.78 2.37
C SER A 19 -11.79 4.98 1.81
N ARG A 20 -11.50 3.92 1.04
CA ARG A 20 -12.50 2.97 0.55
C ARG A 20 -12.43 1.63 1.28
N ASP A 21 -11.23 1.19 1.62
CA ASP A 21 -10.93 0.09 2.55
C ASP A 21 -9.62 0.38 3.30
N TYR A 22 -9.39 -0.27 4.44
CA TYR A 22 -8.25 0.02 5.32
C TYR A 22 -6.88 -0.17 4.66
N PHE A 23 -6.77 -1.08 3.69
CA PHE A 23 -5.48 -1.52 3.19
C PHE A 23 -5.05 -0.76 1.93
N LEU A 24 -5.95 -0.58 0.97
CA LEU A 24 -5.77 0.36 -0.13
C LEU A 24 -5.50 1.77 0.42
N THR A 25 -6.07 2.13 1.56
CA THR A 25 -5.77 3.41 2.21
C THR A 25 -4.29 3.57 2.55
N VAL A 26 -3.59 2.51 3.00
CA VAL A 26 -2.15 2.57 3.34
C VAL A 26 -1.30 2.75 2.08
N THR A 27 -1.57 1.97 1.03
CA THR A 27 -0.82 2.08 -0.23
C THR A 27 -1.10 3.41 -0.93
N THR A 28 -2.34 3.87 -0.92
CA THR A 28 -2.72 5.19 -1.44
C THR A 28 -2.08 6.31 -0.61
N ALA A 29 -2.05 6.21 0.72
CA ALA A 29 -1.34 7.18 1.55
C ALA A 29 0.16 7.25 1.21
N ALA A 30 0.80 6.10 1.00
CA ALA A 30 2.20 6.05 0.58
C ALA A 30 2.41 6.67 -0.81
N HIS A 31 1.53 6.37 -1.77
CA HIS A 31 1.54 6.92 -3.12
C HIS A 31 1.41 8.45 -3.11
N GLU A 32 0.43 8.97 -2.38
CA GLU A 32 0.18 10.41 -2.31
C GLU A 32 1.24 11.15 -1.50
N LEU A 33 1.87 10.51 -0.52
CA LEU A 33 3.04 11.06 0.15
C LEU A 33 4.24 11.14 -0.81
N ALA A 34 4.43 10.13 -1.66
CA ALA A 34 5.51 10.10 -2.64
C ALA A 34 5.38 11.17 -3.73
N HIS A 35 4.17 11.53 -4.15
CA HIS A 35 3.95 12.75 -4.93
C HIS A 35 4.47 13.98 -4.20
N ASN A 36 4.12 14.16 -2.92
CA ASN A 36 4.60 15.30 -2.14
C ASN A 36 6.13 15.33 -1.97
N LEU A 37 6.76 14.16 -1.95
CA LEU A 37 8.21 13.96 -2.01
C LEU A 37 8.82 14.16 -3.41
N GLY A 38 8.02 14.49 -4.41
CA GLY A 38 8.46 14.98 -5.72
C GLY A 38 8.32 14.02 -6.88
N SER A 39 7.92 12.77 -6.66
CA SER A 39 7.81 11.80 -7.74
C SER A 39 6.54 12.01 -8.57
N ASP A 40 6.69 11.91 -9.89
CA ASP A 40 5.59 11.61 -10.81
C ASP A 40 5.24 10.11 -10.71
N HIS A 41 4.22 9.69 -11.44
CA HIS A 41 3.97 8.25 -11.62
C HIS A 41 5.15 7.59 -12.34
N ASP A 42 5.40 6.31 -12.04
CA ASP A 42 6.33 5.51 -12.83
C ASP A 42 5.87 5.48 -14.29
N GLY A 43 6.78 5.79 -15.21
CA GLY A 43 6.50 5.90 -16.64
C GLY A 43 6.17 7.33 -17.10
N GLU A 44 6.14 8.29 -16.18
CA GLU A 44 5.82 9.69 -16.46
C GLU A 44 6.89 10.63 -15.88
N GLY A 45 6.98 11.84 -16.46
CA GLY A 45 7.78 12.94 -15.91
C GLY A 45 9.20 12.56 -15.49
N LYS A 46 9.54 12.82 -14.22
CA LYS A 46 10.85 12.51 -13.63
C LYS A 46 11.08 11.02 -13.37
N ALA A 47 10.02 10.20 -13.37
CA ALA A 47 10.07 8.75 -13.14
C ALA A 47 9.88 7.92 -14.43
N VAL A 48 10.05 8.54 -15.61
CA VAL A 48 9.82 7.93 -16.93
C VAL A 48 10.65 6.66 -17.22
N ALA A 49 11.80 6.50 -16.56
CA ALA A 49 12.68 5.37 -16.79
C ALA A 49 12.18 4.05 -16.18
N CYS A 50 11.25 4.11 -15.22
CA CYS A 50 10.62 2.96 -14.60
C CYS A 50 9.25 2.73 -15.25
N ARG A 51 8.86 1.48 -15.50
CA ARG A 51 7.60 1.20 -16.22
C ARG A 51 6.42 1.24 -15.27
N ALA A 52 5.33 1.90 -15.67
CA ALA A 52 4.05 1.84 -14.98
C ALA A 52 3.56 0.40 -14.74
N ASP A 53 3.79 -0.49 -15.73
CA ASP A 53 3.39 -1.91 -15.72
C ASP A 53 4.18 -2.78 -14.74
N ASP A 54 5.25 -2.25 -14.11
CA ASP A 54 5.96 -3.00 -13.07
C ASP A 54 5.23 -2.91 -11.71
N TYR A 55 4.14 -2.13 -11.62
CA TYR A 55 3.25 -2.05 -10.46
C TYR A 55 3.95 -1.75 -9.12
N PHE A 56 5.00 -0.90 -9.15
CA PHE A 56 5.53 -0.28 -7.93
C PHE A 56 4.50 0.68 -7.32
N ILE A 57 4.73 1.16 -6.08
CA ILE A 57 3.77 2.05 -5.39
C ILE A 57 3.31 3.24 -6.25
N MET A 58 4.19 3.80 -7.09
CA MET A 58 3.90 4.96 -7.95
C MET A 58 3.31 4.60 -9.32
N THR A 59 2.82 3.38 -9.52
CA THR A 59 2.04 3.05 -10.71
C THR A 59 0.74 3.89 -10.76
N PRO A 60 0.33 4.38 -11.94
CA PRO A 60 -0.95 5.10 -12.11
C PRO A 60 -2.16 4.15 -12.22
N TYR A 61 -1.94 2.84 -12.13
CA TYR A 61 -2.95 1.81 -12.36
C TYR A 61 -3.29 1.06 -11.08
N ASP A 62 -4.53 0.61 -10.94
CA ASP A 62 -4.85 -0.39 -9.92
C ASP A 62 -4.03 -1.67 -10.20
N PRO A 63 -3.20 -2.13 -9.26
CA PRO A 63 -2.37 -3.30 -9.46
C PRO A 63 -3.26 -4.51 -9.64
N LYS A 64 -3.35 -5.01 -10.88
CA LYS A 64 -4.06 -6.26 -11.18
C LYS A 64 -3.19 -7.42 -10.70
N MET A 65 -3.36 -7.77 -9.44
CA MET A 65 -2.74 -8.98 -8.88
C MET A 65 -3.29 -10.18 -9.64
N ASN A 66 -2.41 -10.94 -10.28
CA ASN A 66 -2.73 -12.25 -10.82
C ASN A 66 -1.71 -13.26 -10.27
N LYS A 67 -2.11 -14.54 -10.24
CA LYS A 67 -1.28 -15.62 -9.68
C LYS A 67 0.04 -15.84 -10.43
N THR A 68 0.20 -15.24 -11.61
CA THR A 68 1.32 -15.45 -12.53
C THR A 68 2.31 -14.29 -12.57
N ASN A 69 2.05 -13.19 -11.85
CA ASN A 69 2.83 -11.97 -11.99
C ASN A 69 4.10 -12.00 -11.13
N SER A 70 5.25 -11.73 -11.75
CA SER A 70 6.55 -11.53 -11.08
C SER A 70 6.60 -10.30 -10.18
N TYR A 71 5.54 -9.48 -10.18
CA TYR A 71 5.45 -8.19 -9.51
C TYR A 71 4.78 -8.25 -8.13
N SER A 72 4.54 -9.45 -7.57
CA SER A 72 3.79 -9.63 -6.31
C SER A 72 4.33 -8.85 -5.10
N ARG A 73 5.58 -8.40 -5.15
CA ARG A 73 6.20 -7.57 -4.11
C ARG A 73 6.23 -6.08 -4.43
N ASN A 74 6.07 -5.69 -5.68
CA ASN A 74 6.27 -4.32 -6.14
C ASN A 74 5.26 -3.32 -5.54
N PRO A 75 3.98 -3.69 -5.31
CA PRO A 75 3.02 -2.80 -4.66
C PRO A 75 3.38 -2.39 -3.22
N TRP A 76 4.48 -2.91 -2.68
CA TRP A 76 5.01 -2.61 -1.34
C TRP A 76 6.32 -1.83 -1.36
N ILE A 77 6.85 -1.52 -2.54
CA ILE A 77 8.14 -0.85 -2.70
C ILE A 77 8.04 0.27 -3.73
N PHE A 78 8.82 1.32 -3.52
CA PHE A 78 9.02 2.36 -4.53
C PHE A 78 10.00 1.87 -5.58
N SER A 79 9.79 2.29 -6.83
CA SER A 79 10.74 2.05 -7.91
C SER A 79 12.07 2.79 -7.64
N THR A 80 13.14 2.39 -8.30
CA THR A 80 14.42 3.13 -8.21
C THR A 80 14.28 4.57 -8.71
N CYS A 81 13.42 4.81 -9.71
CA CYS A 81 13.18 6.14 -10.24
C CYS A 81 12.50 7.05 -9.20
N SER A 82 11.44 6.56 -8.56
CA SER A 82 10.78 7.28 -7.47
C SER A 82 11.76 7.62 -6.34
N VAL A 83 12.58 6.65 -5.93
CA VAL A 83 13.60 6.82 -4.88
C VAL A 83 14.63 7.90 -5.25
N ASP A 84 15.08 7.94 -6.50
CA ASP A 84 16.06 8.93 -6.93
C ASP A 84 15.45 10.34 -6.99
N VAL A 85 14.18 10.45 -7.37
CA VAL A 85 13.44 11.73 -7.31
C VAL A 85 13.26 12.21 -5.86
N PHE A 86 13.00 11.30 -4.91
CA PHE A 86 12.92 11.67 -3.49
C PHE A 86 14.25 12.24 -3.01
N LYS A 87 15.38 11.59 -3.34
CA LYS A 87 16.71 12.06 -2.96
C LYS A 87 17.01 13.44 -3.52
N ASP A 88 16.67 13.68 -4.79
CA ASP A 88 16.86 14.99 -5.43
C ASP A 88 16.01 16.08 -4.76
N THR A 89 14.72 15.78 -4.53
CA THR A 89 13.77 16.72 -3.91
C THR A 89 14.17 17.08 -2.47
N LEU A 90 14.74 16.13 -1.72
CA LEU A 90 15.10 16.31 -0.32
C LEU A 90 16.52 16.84 -0.07
N LYS A 91 17.39 16.85 -1.08
CA LYS A 91 18.83 17.10 -0.96
C LYS A 91 19.20 18.31 -0.09
N ASP A 92 18.43 19.39 -0.19
CA ASP A 92 18.69 20.66 0.51
C ASP A 92 17.52 21.10 1.41
N LYS A 93 16.67 20.15 1.85
CA LYS A 93 15.44 20.43 2.62
C LYS A 93 15.64 20.17 4.11
N SER A 94 15.71 21.22 4.92
CA SER A 94 15.82 21.12 6.39
C SER A 94 14.49 20.84 7.11
N CYS A 95 13.34 20.97 6.43
CA CYS A 95 12.04 20.81 7.10
C CYS A 95 11.70 19.36 7.50
N VAL A 96 12.47 18.38 6.99
CA VAL A 96 12.31 16.94 7.27
C VAL A 96 13.50 16.38 8.06
N THR A 97 14.43 17.23 8.51
CA THR A 97 15.65 16.78 9.22
C THR A 97 15.48 16.78 10.74
N ASN A 98 14.38 17.32 11.26
CA ASN A 98 14.07 17.25 12.67
C ASN A 98 13.65 15.83 13.07
N VAL A 99 13.96 15.44 14.31
CA VAL A 99 13.50 14.16 14.86
C VAL A 99 11.98 14.18 14.93
N GLY A 100 11.33 13.17 14.36
CA GLY A 100 9.89 13.00 14.44
C GLY A 100 9.45 12.90 15.90
N GLN A 101 8.50 13.74 16.31
CA GLN A 101 7.89 13.65 17.63
C GLN A 101 6.70 12.69 17.53
N LYS A 102 6.72 11.63 18.34
CA LYS A 102 5.54 10.79 18.55
C LYS A 102 4.60 11.56 19.47
N TYR A 103 3.35 11.74 19.04
CA TYR A 103 2.36 12.43 19.85
C TYR A 103 2.05 11.64 21.13
N ASP A 104 1.90 10.33 21.01
CA ASP A 104 1.76 9.40 22.12
C ASP A 104 2.71 8.20 21.90
N GLU A 105 3.70 8.07 22.79
CA GLU A 105 4.69 7.01 22.71
C GLU A 105 4.13 5.65 23.14
N MET A 106 3.16 5.62 24.05
CA MET A 106 2.52 4.39 24.48
C MET A 106 1.65 3.83 23.35
N GLU A 107 0.83 4.69 22.75
CA GLU A 107 0.01 4.37 21.58
C GLU A 107 0.89 3.86 20.43
N TRP A 108 1.96 4.59 20.09
CA TRP A 108 2.91 4.16 19.05
C TRP A 108 3.51 2.79 19.34
N ASN A 109 3.97 2.56 20.57
CA ASN A 109 4.58 1.30 20.96
C ASN A 109 3.56 0.15 20.97
N GLU A 110 2.28 0.43 21.20
CA GLU A 110 1.23 -0.57 21.12
C GLU A 110 0.93 -0.95 19.66
N PHE A 111 0.71 0.04 18.79
CA PHE A 111 0.43 -0.20 17.37
C PHE A 111 1.58 -0.85 16.60
N THR A 112 2.82 -0.69 17.05
CA THR A 112 3.99 -1.29 16.40
C THR A 112 4.30 -2.72 16.85
N LYS A 113 3.65 -3.23 17.91
CA LYS A 113 3.85 -4.62 18.39
C LYS A 113 3.18 -5.67 17.52
N THR A 114 2.11 -5.32 16.84
CA THR A 114 1.33 -6.25 16.04
C THR A 114 1.20 -5.75 14.61
N GLN A 115 1.28 -6.68 13.66
CA GLN A 115 1.08 -6.36 12.25
C GLN A 115 -0.41 -6.52 11.91
N PRO A 116 -0.95 -5.78 10.93
CA PRO A 116 -2.38 -5.83 10.61
C PRO A 116 -2.89 -7.26 10.33
N GLY A 117 -2.09 -8.11 9.68
CA GLY A 117 -2.46 -9.49 9.41
C GLY A 117 -2.46 -10.44 10.62
N GLN A 118 -1.92 -9.99 11.77
CA GLN A 118 -2.04 -10.68 13.07
C GLN A 118 -3.31 -10.26 13.83
N VAL A 119 -3.88 -9.11 13.49
CA VAL A 119 -5.10 -8.56 14.08
C VAL A 119 -6.34 -8.98 13.28
N TYR A 120 -6.26 -8.89 11.96
CA TYR A 120 -7.35 -9.18 11.03
C TYR A 120 -7.16 -10.56 10.39
N SER A 121 -8.06 -11.49 10.68
CA SER A 121 -8.11 -12.80 10.00
C SER A 121 -8.43 -12.64 8.51
N LEU A 122 -8.18 -13.68 7.71
CA LEU A 122 -8.51 -13.66 6.28
C LEU A 122 -9.98 -13.33 6.00
N ASN A 123 -10.90 -13.87 6.81
CA ASN A 123 -12.33 -13.56 6.68
C ASN A 123 -12.60 -12.09 7.01
N HIS A 124 -12.01 -11.56 8.08
CA HIS A 124 -12.21 -10.16 8.45
C HIS A 124 -11.64 -9.22 7.37
N GLN A 125 -10.50 -9.57 6.76
CA GLN A 125 -9.97 -8.82 5.60
C GLN A 125 -10.96 -8.80 4.44
N CYS A 126 -11.61 -9.94 4.14
CA CYS A 126 -12.65 -10.02 3.12
C CYS A 126 -13.89 -9.17 3.45
N GLU A 127 -14.31 -9.11 4.72
CA GLU A 127 -15.43 -8.28 5.16
C GLU A 127 -15.11 -6.78 5.09
N LEU A 128 -13.88 -6.39 5.44
CA LEU A 128 -13.43 -5.00 5.33
C LEU A 128 -13.37 -4.52 3.87
N TYR A 129 -13.13 -5.44 2.93
CA TYR A 129 -12.97 -5.12 1.52
C TYR A 129 -14.31 -5.16 0.75
N ASN A 130 -15.08 -6.25 0.87
CA ASN A 130 -16.32 -6.43 0.10
C ASN A 130 -17.61 -6.20 0.92
N GLY A 131 -17.49 -5.96 2.22
CA GLY A 131 -18.63 -5.79 3.13
C GLY A 131 -19.00 -7.05 3.92
N HIS A 132 -19.87 -6.85 4.91
CA HIS A 132 -20.29 -7.88 5.87
C HIS A 132 -20.82 -9.13 5.18
N GLY A 133 -20.32 -10.30 5.59
CA GLY A 133 -20.69 -11.60 5.03
C GLY A 133 -19.78 -12.11 3.91
N SER A 134 -18.85 -11.28 3.41
CA SER A 134 -17.75 -11.74 2.55
C SER A 134 -16.76 -12.58 3.38
N SER A 135 -16.18 -13.62 2.80
CA SER A 135 -15.25 -14.53 3.49
C SER A 135 -14.11 -14.96 2.57
N PHE A 136 -13.05 -15.49 3.16
CA PHE A 136 -11.93 -16.03 2.39
C PHE A 136 -12.40 -17.19 1.49
N CYS A 137 -12.01 -17.13 0.22
CA CYS A 137 -12.25 -18.18 -0.74
C CYS A 137 -10.97 -19.00 -0.96
N GLY A 138 -11.03 -20.30 -0.66
CA GLY A 138 -9.98 -21.26 -0.96
C GLY A 138 -9.30 -21.86 0.27
N ASN A 139 -8.10 -22.42 0.05
CA ASN A 139 -7.30 -23.06 1.09
C ASN A 139 -6.15 -22.17 1.53
N GLN A 140 -5.75 -22.29 2.81
CA GLN A 140 -4.67 -21.50 3.38
C GLN A 140 -3.27 -21.96 2.94
N THR A 141 -2.89 -21.65 1.69
CA THR A 141 -1.58 -21.98 1.12
C THR A 141 -0.56 -20.84 1.31
N SER A 142 0.70 -21.07 0.96
CA SER A 142 1.76 -20.04 0.96
C SER A 142 1.48 -18.90 -0.01
N GLU A 143 0.63 -19.13 -1.00
CA GLU A 143 0.27 -18.14 -2.02
C GLU A 143 -0.49 -16.93 -1.44
N ILE A 144 -1.15 -17.10 -0.29
CA ILE A 144 -1.94 -16.05 0.38
C ILE A 144 -1.10 -14.84 0.76
N CYS A 145 0.19 -15.03 1.03
CA CYS A 145 1.11 -13.92 1.27
C CYS A 145 1.28 -12.99 0.05
N HIS A 146 0.84 -13.44 -1.12
CA HIS A 146 0.88 -12.67 -2.36
C HIS A 146 -0.53 -12.36 -2.88
N PHE A 147 -1.46 -13.30 -2.76
CA PHE A 147 -2.82 -13.15 -3.26
C PHE A 147 -3.81 -13.99 -2.47
N MET A 148 -4.87 -13.35 -1.99
CA MET A 148 -6.07 -13.97 -1.47
C MET A 148 -7.28 -13.57 -2.32
N GLN A 149 -8.31 -14.39 -2.26
CA GLN A 149 -9.57 -14.22 -2.97
C GLN A 149 -10.70 -14.22 -1.93
N CYS A 150 -11.76 -13.47 -2.18
CA CYS A 150 -12.92 -13.41 -1.30
C CYS A 150 -14.21 -13.76 -2.01
N THR A 151 -15.21 -14.14 -1.23
CA THR A 151 -16.55 -14.40 -1.72
C THR A 151 -17.35 -13.11 -1.89
N ASP A 152 -18.36 -13.15 -2.75
CA ASP A 152 -19.42 -12.16 -2.79
C ASP A 152 -20.22 -12.25 -1.47
N PRO A 153 -20.49 -11.11 -0.80
CA PRO A 153 -21.18 -11.12 0.49
C PRO A 153 -22.61 -11.70 0.41
N PHE A 154 -23.25 -11.65 -0.75
CA PHE A 154 -24.62 -12.14 -0.96
C PHE A 154 -24.65 -13.53 -1.60
N THR A 155 -24.00 -13.72 -2.75
CA THR A 155 -24.08 -15.01 -3.49
C THR A 155 -23.17 -16.08 -2.92
N LYS A 156 -22.15 -15.68 -2.15
CA LYS A 156 -21.06 -16.53 -1.63
C LYS A 156 -20.14 -17.13 -2.70
N ASP A 157 -20.29 -16.70 -3.96
CA ASP A 157 -19.39 -17.11 -5.03
C ASP A 157 -18.03 -16.44 -4.89
N CYS A 158 -16.96 -17.11 -5.27
CA CYS A 158 -15.63 -16.52 -5.25
C CYS A 158 -15.48 -15.46 -6.34
N LEU A 159 -15.21 -14.22 -5.93
CA LEU A 159 -15.04 -13.08 -6.84
C LEU A 159 -13.70 -13.19 -7.58
N PRO A 160 -13.61 -12.78 -8.86
CA PRO A 160 -12.40 -12.96 -9.66
C PRO A 160 -11.22 -12.05 -9.25
N ASN A 161 -11.45 -11.11 -8.34
CA ASN A 161 -10.44 -10.16 -7.89
C ASN A 161 -9.52 -10.78 -6.83
N TYR A 162 -8.22 -10.55 -6.99
CA TYR A 162 -7.21 -10.93 -6.03
C TYR A 162 -6.62 -9.70 -5.37
N PHE A 163 -6.28 -9.83 -4.09
CA PHE A 163 -5.57 -8.78 -3.36
C PHE A 163 -4.57 -9.41 -2.39
N SER A 164 -3.58 -8.63 -1.97
CA SER A 164 -2.59 -9.11 -1.01
C SER A 164 -3.20 -9.26 0.38
N ALA A 165 -2.93 -10.38 1.05
CA ALA A 165 -3.22 -10.47 2.47
C ALA A 165 -2.39 -9.45 3.26
N TYR A 166 -2.92 -9.01 4.40
CA TYR A 166 -2.25 -8.02 5.21
C TYR A 166 -0.91 -8.55 5.74
N ARG A 167 0.07 -7.65 5.88
CA ARG A 167 1.39 -8.00 6.41
C ARG A 167 1.23 -8.68 7.78
N GLY A 168 1.87 -9.84 7.95
CA GLY A 168 1.78 -10.64 9.17
C GLY A 168 0.63 -11.66 9.20
N THR A 169 -0.18 -11.76 8.14
CA THR A 169 -1.14 -12.84 7.98
C THR A 169 -0.39 -14.15 7.76
N LYS A 170 -0.79 -15.19 8.52
CA LYS A 170 -0.21 -16.52 8.38
C LYS A 170 -0.51 -17.09 6.99
N CYS A 171 0.49 -17.57 6.27
CA CYS A 171 0.35 -18.11 4.91
C CYS A 171 1.08 -19.47 4.77
N GLY A 172 0.33 -20.57 4.82
CA GLY A 172 0.87 -21.94 4.78
C GLY A 172 1.82 -22.27 5.96
N ASN A 173 1.94 -23.54 6.36
CA ASN A 173 2.89 -24.02 7.38
C ASN A 173 3.11 -23.12 8.63
N ASN A 174 2.10 -22.36 9.06
CA ASN A 174 2.19 -21.35 10.14
C ASN A 174 3.31 -20.30 9.98
N LYS A 175 3.71 -19.99 8.75
CA LYS A 175 4.65 -18.88 8.45
C LYS A 175 3.90 -17.58 8.23
#